data_AF-A0A5C4RCH9-F1
#
_entry.id   AF-A0A5C4RCH9-F1
#
_cell.length_a   1.000
_cell.length_b   1.000
_cell.length_c   1.000
_cell.angle_alpha   90.00
_cell.angle_beta   90.00
_cell.angle_gamma   90.00
#
_symmetry.space_group_name_H-M   'P 1'
#
loop_
_entity.id
_entity.type
_entity.pdbx_description
1 polymer ?
#
loop_
_entity_poly.entity_id
_entity_poly.type
_entity_poly.pdbx_seq_one_letter_code
_entity_poly.pdbx_strand_id
1 'polypeptide(L)'
;FTDIPQAISAIEQVISGEQPISRALQILSDNTRLPVINETLPAREQQQLRDAPDYRLRVRINREFAPETAVLVEYGDKNSTLQEVYQKLVALHRYLLAIQNAPVPGKAALNAVQQRLEQNNSDPIFDVQQLAKNLPAPLNRWVGELAEQAWRVVMMEAVSSLE
;
A
#
# COMPACT_ATOMS: atom_id res chain seq x y z
N PHE A 1 -4.34 4.08 -15.87
CA PHE A 1 -4.69 5.51 -16.05
C PHE A 1 -4.52 5.90 -17.52
N THR A 2 -5.24 6.92 -17.99
CA THR A 2 -5.15 7.46 -19.35
C THR A 2 -4.18 8.65 -19.45
N ASP A 3 -4.04 9.42 -18.37
CA ASP A 3 -3.20 10.62 -18.29
C ASP A 3 -2.73 10.87 -16.84
N ILE A 4 -1.86 11.88 -16.66
CA ILE A 4 -1.32 12.26 -15.35
C ILE A 4 -2.42 12.78 -14.39
N PRO A 5 -3.36 13.65 -14.80
CA PRO A 5 -4.46 14.10 -13.93
C PRO A 5 -5.31 12.96 -13.36
N GLN A 6 -5.63 11.95 -14.17
CA GLN A 6 -6.37 10.78 -13.72
C GLN A 6 -5.54 9.95 -12.71
N ALA A 7 -4.23 9.81 -12.94
CA ALA A 7 -3.35 9.12 -11.99
C ALA A 7 -3.27 9.85 -10.64
N ILE A 8 -3.15 11.18 -10.66
CA ILE A 8 -3.19 12.04 -9.47
C ILE A 8 -4.49 11.80 -8.71
N SER A 9 -5.64 11.93 -9.39
CA SER A 9 -6.96 11.80 -8.77
C SER A 9 -7.19 10.40 -8.17
N ALA A 10 -6.73 9.35 -8.85
CA ALA A 10 -6.87 7.98 -8.37
C ALA A 10 -6.00 7.72 -7.13
N ILE A 11 -4.75 8.18 -7.15
CA ILE A 11 -3.86 8.06 -5.99
C ILE A 11 -4.38 8.90 -4.82
N GLU A 12 -4.90 10.10 -5.09
CA GLU A 12 -5.55 10.96 -4.11
C GLU A 12 -6.70 10.24 -3.40
N GLN A 13 -7.58 9.56 -4.14
CA GLN A 13 -8.67 8.77 -3.54
C GLN A 13 -8.16 7.70 -2.58
N VAL A 14 -7.06 7.02 -2.93
CA VAL A 14 -6.45 5.97 -2.10
C VAL A 14 -5.84 6.55 -0.82
N ILE A 15 -5.15 7.70 -0.90
CA ILE A 15 -4.47 8.34 0.24
C ILE A 15 -5.33 9.33 1.02
N SER A 16 -6.52 9.66 0.51
CA SER A 16 -7.48 10.58 1.13
C SER A 16 -7.95 10.08 2.50
N GLY A 17 -8.68 10.91 3.23
CA GLY A 17 -9.19 10.58 4.58
C GLY A 17 -10.04 9.31 4.66
N GLU A 18 -10.65 8.84 3.56
CA GLU A 18 -11.40 7.58 3.54
C GLU A 18 -10.52 6.34 3.67
N GLN A 19 -9.24 6.43 3.27
CA GLN A 19 -8.21 5.39 3.33
C GLN A 19 -8.78 3.97 3.09
N PRO A 20 -9.30 3.67 1.89
CA PRO A 20 -10.08 2.45 1.64
C PRO A 20 -9.30 1.16 1.93
N ILE A 21 -7.98 1.16 1.65
CA ILE A 21 -7.10 0.02 1.96
C ILE A 21 -7.01 -0.19 3.48
N SER A 22 -6.80 0.87 4.26
CA SER A 22 -6.80 0.81 5.72
C SER A 22 -8.12 0.28 6.26
N ARG A 23 -9.25 0.79 5.75
CA ARG A 23 -10.59 0.35 6.18
C ARG A 23 -10.81 -1.14 5.88
N ALA A 24 -10.45 -1.59 4.69
CA ALA A 24 -10.57 -3.00 4.31
C ALA A 24 -9.75 -3.92 5.22
N LEU A 25 -8.50 -3.53 5.52
CA LEU A 25 -7.62 -4.27 6.43
C LEU A 25 -8.11 -4.26 7.87
N GLN A 26 -8.68 -3.15 8.34
CA GLN A 26 -9.26 -3.07 9.67
C GLN A 26 -10.46 -4.03 9.81
N ILE A 27 -11.36 -4.03 8.83
CA ILE A 27 -12.49 -4.97 8.78
C ILE A 27 -11.98 -6.42 8.77
N LEU A 28 -10.95 -6.70 7.98
CA LEU A 28 -10.33 -8.03 7.94
C LEU A 28 -9.76 -8.42 9.31
N SER A 29 -9.04 -7.51 9.97
CA SER A 29 -8.49 -7.71 11.31
C SER A 29 -9.59 -7.98 12.35
N ASP A 30 -10.66 -7.19 12.33
CA ASP A 30 -11.77 -7.32 13.27
C ASP A 30 -12.50 -8.67 13.12
N ASN A 31 -12.56 -9.22 11.90
CA ASN A 31 -13.22 -10.51 11.62
C ASN A 31 -12.30 -11.72 11.79
N THR A 32 -10.98 -11.52 11.85
CA THR A 32 -10.00 -12.62 11.92
C THR A 32 -9.22 -12.64 13.23
N ARG A 33 -9.43 -11.67 14.12
CA ARG A 33 -8.83 -11.65 15.47
C ARG A 33 -9.28 -12.84 16.31
N LEU A 34 -8.36 -13.33 17.13
CA LEU A 34 -8.67 -14.40 18.08
C LEU A 34 -9.47 -13.86 19.27
N PRO A 35 -10.45 -14.64 19.77
CA PRO A 35 -11.11 -14.31 21.03
C PRO A 35 -10.09 -14.31 22.18
N VAL A 36 -10.14 -13.29 23.03
CA VAL A 36 -9.31 -13.25 24.24
C VAL A 36 -9.84 -14.31 25.22
N ILE A 37 -8.96 -15.22 25.61
CA ILE A 37 -9.25 -16.17 26.69
C ILE A 37 -8.93 -15.47 28.00
N ASN A 38 -9.88 -15.45 28.93
CA ASN A 38 -9.67 -14.84 30.23
C ASN A 38 -8.54 -15.56 31.00
N GLU A 39 -7.47 -14.83 31.26
CA GLU A 39 -6.25 -15.32 31.92
C GLU A 39 -6.47 -15.67 33.39
N THR A 40 -7.55 -15.18 34.02
CA THR A 40 -7.89 -15.51 35.41
C THR A 40 -8.53 -16.90 35.54
N LEU A 41 -8.92 -17.55 34.44
CA LEU A 41 -9.49 -18.89 34.47
C LEU A 41 -8.43 -19.94 34.86
N PRO A 42 -8.80 -21.03 35.54
CA PRO A 42 -7.89 -22.15 35.78
C PRO A 42 -7.29 -22.67 34.47
N ALA A 43 -6.01 -23.08 34.50
CA ALA A 43 -5.28 -23.52 33.30
C ALA A 43 -6.00 -24.64 32.52
N ARG A 44 -6.70 -25.54 33.22
CA ARG A 44 -7.50 -26.60 32.58
C ARG A 44 -8.68 -26.06 31.78
N GLU A 45 -9.37 -25.04 32.29
CA GLU A 45 -10.51 -24.42 31.60
C GLU A 45 -10.02 -23.60 30.40
N GLN A 46 -8.90 -22.89 30.53
CA GLN A 46 -8.25 -22.23 29.40
C GLN A 46 -7.89 -23.24 28.29
N GLN A 47 -7.34 -24.40 28.67
CA GLN A 47 -6.97 -25.45 27.73
C GLN A 47 -8.20 -26.01 27.02
N GLN A 48 -9.29 -26.28 27.74
CA GLN A 48 -10.55 -26.73 27.15
C GLN A 48 -11.11 -25.73 26.13
N LEU A 49 -11.05 -24.43 26.43
CA LEU A 49 -11.45 -23.38 25.50
C LEU A 49 -10.57 -23.36 24.23
N ARG A 50 -9.25 -23.56 24.38
CA ARG A 50 -8.32 -23.65 23.23
C ARG A 50 -8.53 -24.91 22.40
N ASP A 51 -8.97 -26.00 23.04
CA ASP A 51 -9.23 -27.28 22.39
C ASP A 51 -10.60 -27.35 21.71
N ALA A 52 -11.49 -26.42 22.02
CA ALA A 52 -12.79 -26.31 21.38
C ALA A 52 -12.64 -26.18 19.84
N PRO A 53 -13.48 -26.88 19.06
CA PRO A 53 -13.38 -26.88 17.60
C PRO A 53 -13.49 -25.48 16.99
N ASP A 54 -14.37 -24.64 17.55
CA ASP A 54 -14.56 -23.25 17.12
C ASP A 54 -13.31 -22.40 17.32
N TYR A 55 -12.62 -22.56 18.45
CA TYR A 55 -11.38 -21.85 18.72
C TYR A 55 -10.28 -22.28 17.74
N ARG A 56 -10.14 -23.59 17.51
CA ARG A 56 -9.18 -24.14 16.54
C ARG A 56 -9.45 -23.66 15.12
N LEU A 57 -10.72 -23.55 14.71
CA LEU A 57 -11.09 -22.98 13.41
C LEU A 57 -10.68 -21.51 13.31
N ARG A 58 -10.97 -20.70 14.34
CA ARG A 58 -10.55 -19.30 14.39
C ARG A 58 -9.03 -19.13 14.36
N VAL A 59 -8.28 -20.01 15.01
CA VAL A 59 -6.80 -20.06 14.91
C VAL A 59 -6.34 -20.30 13.48
N ARG A 60 -6.98 -21.20 12.74
CA ARG A 60 -6.65 -21.41 11.32
C ARG A 60 -6.96 -20.16 10.50
N ILE A 61 -8.15 -19.59 10.64
CA ILE A 61 -8.56 -18.37 9.93
C ILE A 61 -7.60 -17.21 10.23
N ASN A 62 -7.29 -16.98 11.51
CA ASN A 62 -6.34 -15.95 11.93
C ASN A 62 -4.97 -16.14 11.28
N ARG A 63 -4.47 -17.38 11.22
CA ARG A 63 -3.18 -17.70 10.60
C ARG A 63 -3.16 -17.43 9.09
N GLU A 64 -4.23 -17.76 8.38
CA GLU A 64 -4.32 -17.53 6.93
C GLU A 64 -4.31 -16.04 6.58
N PHE A 65 -4.88 -15.17 7.45
CA PHE A 65 -4.91 -13.71 7.26
C PHE A 65 -3.86 -12.94 8.07
N ALA A 66 -2.92 -13.66 8.72
CA ALA A 66 -1.87 -13.05 9.50
C ALA A 66 -0.96 -12.14 8.67
N PRO A 67 -0.55 -12.49 7.43
CA PRO A 67 0.29 -11.62 6.60
C PRO A 67 -0.34 -10.25 6.34
N GLU A 68 -1.63 -10.22 5.99
CA GLU A 68 -2.37 -9.00 5.63
C GLU A 68 -2.66 -8.16 6.87
N THR A 69 -3.05 -8.78 7.98
CA THR A 69 -3.32 -8.05 9.22
C THR A 69 -2.05 -7.53 9.90
N ALA A 70 -0.91 -8.19 9.70
CA ALA A 70 0.38 -7.75 10.23
C ALA A 70 0.84 -6.38 9.70
N VAL A 71 0.36 -5.95 8.51
CA VAL A 71 0.74 -4.64 7.96
C VAL A 71 0.15 -3.46 8.74
N LEU A 72 -0.87 -3.72 9.57
CA LEU A 72 -1.49 -2.73 10.47
C LEU A 72 -0.71 -2.56 11.78
N VAL A 73 0.15 -3.51 12.13
CA VAL A 73 0.83 -3.54 13.42
C VAL A 73 1.99 -2.55 13.43
N GLU A 74 2.03 -1.71 14.47
CA GLU A 74 3.15 -0.83 14.78
C GLU A 74 4.19 -1.60 15.61
N TYR A 75 5.47 -1.45 15.28
CA TYR A 75 6.58 -2.13 15.97
C TYR A 75 7.41 -1.12 16.75
N GLY A 76 7.07 -0.92 18.02
CA GLY A 76 7.74 0.06 18.89
C GLY A 76 7.57 1.48 18.32
N ASP A 77 8.67 2.19 18.13
CA ASP A 77 8.66 3.56 17.56
C ASP A 77 8.59 3.59 16.03
N LYS A 78 8.46 2.43 15.35
CA LYS A 78 8.37 2.36 13.89
C LYS A 78 6.92 2.36 13.44
N ASN A 79 6.65 3.22 12.45
CA ASN A 79 5.41 3.25 11.70
C ASN A 79 5.04 1.84 11.20
N SER A 80 3.74 1.55 11.12
CA SER A 80 3.27 0.31 10.52
C SER A 80 3.64 0.24 9.04
N THR A 81 3.70 -0.97 8.48
CA THR A 81 3.95 -1.15 7.03
C THR A 81 2.91 -0.39 6.20
N LEU A 82 1.66 -0.35 6.64
CA LEU A 82 0.61 0.40 5.96
C LEU A 82 0.87 1.92 5.98
N GLN A 83 1.35 2.47 7.10
CA GLN A 83 1.72 3.88 7.17
C GLN A 83 2.90 4.21 6.23
N GLU A 84 3.88 3.32 6.10
CA GLU A 84 4.97 3.45 5.13
C GLU A 84 4.44 3.46 3.68
N VAL A 85 3.48 2.57 3.37
CA VAL A 85 2.79 2.57 2.06
C VAL A 85 2.14 3.92 1.79
N TYR A 86 1.38 4.46 2.74
CA TYR A 86 0.76 5.77 2.57
C TYR A 86 1.77 6.90 2.39
N GLN A 87 2.88 6.89 3.12
CA GLN A 87 3.95 7.89 2.96
C GLN A 87 4.56 7.85 1.56
N LYS A 88 4.84 6.65 1.03
CA LYS A 88 5.35 6.50 -0.34
C LYS A 88 4.32 6.90 -1.40
N LEU A 89 3.05 6.58 -1.20
CA LEU A 89 1.97 7.01 -2.11
C LEU A 89 1.77 8.54 -2.10
N VAL A 90 1.91 9.19 -0.95
CA VAL A 90 1.90 10.66 -0.85
C VAL A 90 3.10 11.27 -1.61
N ALA A 91 4.29 10.67 -1.49
CA ALA A 91 5.46 11.13 -2.24
C ALA A 91 5.25 10.97 -3.76
N LEU A 92 4.70 9.84 -4.19
CA LEU A 92 4.32 9.60 -5.59
C LEU A 92 3.28 10.62 -6.08
N HIS A 93 2.23 10.88 -5.30
CA HIS A 93 1.22 11.88 -5.63
C HIS A 93 1.83 13.28 -5.83
N ARG A 94 2.70 13.71 -4.90
CA ARG A 94 3.40 15.00 -5.01
C ARG A 94 4.32 15.07 -6.23
N TYR A 95 4.98 13.97 -6.56
CA TYR A 95 5.84 13.88 -7.73
C TYR A 95 5.05 14.06 -9.04
N LEU A 96 3.92 13.38 -9.17
CA LEU A 96 3.04 13.55 -10.33
C LEU A 96 2.46 14.97 -10.42
N LEU A 97 2.07 15.56 -9.28
CA LEU A 97 1.63 16.95 -9.23
C LEU A 97 2.71 17.93 -9.67
N ALA A 98 3.98 17.70 -9.30
CA ALA A 98 5.09 18.56 -9.72
C ALA A 98 5.31 18.52 -11.24
N ILE A 99 5.13 17.36 -11.87
CA ILE A 99 5.17 17.23 -13.34
C ILE A 99 3.98 17.96 -13.96
N GLN A 100 2.76 17.69 -13.46
CA GLN A 100 1.52 18.26 -14.01
C GLN A 100 1.46 19.79 -13.89
N ASN A 101 1.98 20.36 -12.81
CA ASN A 101 1.93 21.79 -12.53
C ASN A 101 3.15 22.55 -13.07
N ALA A 102 4.08 21.88 -13.75
CA ALA A 102 5.21 22.53 -14.39
C ALA A 102 4.73 23.47 -15.52
N PRO A 103 5.48 24.54 -15.86
CA PRO A 103 5.11 25.45 -16.94
C PRO A 103 4.92 24.76 -18.30
N VAL A 104 5.66 23.68 -18.53
CA VAL A 104 5.53 22.81 -19.70
C VAL A 104 5.54 21.35 -19.21
N PRO A 105 4.36 20.76 -18.93
CA PRO A 105 4.25 19.42 -18.34
C PRO A 105 4.97 18.34 -19.14
N GLY A 106 4.81 18.32 -20.47
CA GLY A 106 5.53 17.42 -21.38
C GLY A 106 7.05 17.44 -21.20
N LYS A 107 7.65 18.63 -21.11
CA LYS A 107 9.10 18.77 -20.88
C LYS A 107 9.51 18.29 -19.48
N ALA A 108 8.67 18.55 -18.47
CA ALA A 108 8.92 18.04 -17.12
C ALA A 108 8.84 16.51 -17.05
N ALA A 109 7.88 15.91 -17.75
CA ALA A 109 7.73 14.47 -17.88
C ALA A 109 8.93 13.84 -18.61
N LEU A 110 9.40 14.46 -19.70
CA LEU A 110 10.59 14.02 -20.42
C LEU A 110 11.84 14.05 -19.54
N ASN A 111 12.04 15.14 -18.79
CA ASN A 111 13.14 15.24 -17.82
C ASN A 111 13.05 14.16 -16.74
N ALA A 112 11.85 13.89 -16.22
CA ALA A 112 11.60 12.84 -15.25
C ALA A 112 12.00 11.44 -15.79
N VAL A 113 11.63 11.14 -17.04
CA VAL A 113 12.02 9.90 -17.72
C VAL A 113 13.54 9.81 -17.90
N GLN A 114 14.19 10.89 -18.34
CA GLN A 114 15.64 10.93 -18.51
C GLN A 114 16.38 10.71 -17.17
N GLN A 115 15.98 11.43 -16.12
CA GLN A 115 16.56 11.29 -14.79
C GLN A 115 16.45 9.86 -14.25
N ARG A 116 15.30 9.20 -14.48
CA ARG A 116 15.11 7.81 -14.07
C ARG A 116 16.12 6.85 -14.72
N LEU A 117 16.38 7.04 -16.02
CA LEU A 117 17.34 6.25 -16.79
C LEU A 117 18.79 6.53 -16.37
N GLU A 118 19.12 7.78 -16.06
CA GLU A 118 20.47 8.21 -15.67
C GLU A 118 20.81 7.87 -14.22
N GLN A 119 19.85 7.99 -13.29
CA GLN A 119 20.06 7.90 -11.84
C GLN A 119 19.68 6.54 -11.24
N ASN A 120 19.66 5.47 -12.06
CA ASN A 120 19.36 4.11 -11.61
C ASN A 120 18.03 3.99 -10.81
N ASN A 121 16.98 4.67 -11.28
CA ASN A 121 15.64 4.65 -10.68
C ASN A 121 15.52 5.26 -9.26
N SER A 122 16.20 6.36 -8.97
CA SER A 122 15.99 7.09 -7.70
C SER A 122 14.78 8.04 -7.77
N ASP A 123 13.58 7.49 -7.97
CA ASP A 123 12.35 8.28 -8.05
C ASP A 123 11.19 7.69 -7.21
N PRO A 124 10.17 8.51 -6.87
CA PRO A 124 9.03 8.05 -6.06
C PRO A 124 8.21 6.91 -6.67
N ILE A 125 8.23 6.73 -8.00
CA ILE A 125 7.55 5.60 -8.65
C ILE A 125 8.30 4.31 -8.32
N PHE A 126 9.63 4.30 -8.46
CA PHE A 126 10.46 3.15 -8.13
C PHE A 126 10.37 2.78 -6.64
N ASP A 127 10.38 3.78 -5.76
CA ASP A 127 10.20 3.55 -4.32
C ASP A 127 8.91 2.77 -4.00
N VAL A 128 7.79 3.17 -4.61
CA VAL A 128 6.50 2.47 -4.43
C VAL A 128 6.56 1.08 -5.04
N GLN A 129 7.21 0.88 -6.20
CA GLN A 129 7.40 -0.44 -6.80
C GLN A 129 8.24 -1.38 -5.92
N GLN A 130 9.29 -0.87 -5.28
CA GLN A 130 10.12 -1.70 -4.39
C GLN A 130 9.37 -2.04 -3.11
N LEU A 131 8.65 -1.08 -2.53
CA LEU A 131 7.82 -1.34 -1.36
C LEU A 131 6.75 -2.39 -1.67
N ALA A 132 6.07 -2.28 -2.80
CA ALA A 132 5.02 -3.21 -3.22
C ALA A 132 5.48 -4.68 -3.27
N LYS A 133 6.72 -4.96 -3.67
CA LYS A 133 7.26 -6.34 -3.74
C LYS A 133 7.32 -7.04 -2.39
N ASN A 134 7.43 -6.27 -1.30
CA ASN A 134 7.54 -6.80 0.05
C ASN A 134 6.19 -6.89 0.77
N LEU A 135 5.11 -6.44 0.14
CA LEU A 135 3.76 -6.52 0.71
C LEU A 135 3.16 -7.92 0.52
N PRO A 136 2.26 -8.35 1.42
CA PRO A 136 1.46 -9.54 1.19
C PRO A 136 0.47 -9.34 0.03
N ALA A 137 0.00 -10.43 -0.56
CA ALA A 137 -1.12 -10.36 -1.49
C ALA A 137 -2.42 -10.00 -0.72
N PRO A 138 -3.36 -9.26 -1.32
CA PRO A 138 -3.32 -8.63 -2.64
C PRO A 138 -2.67 -7.23 -2.65
N LEU A 139 -2.17 -6.74 -1.50
CA LEU A 139 -1.63 -5.38 -1.36
C LEU A 139 -0.45 -5.13 -2.30
N ASN A 140 0.42 -6.12 -2.47
CA ASN A 140 1.52 -6.03 -3.43
C ASN A 140 1.07 -5.65 -4.84
N ARG A 141 -0.02 -6.27 -5.31
CA ARG A 141 -0.59 -6.04 -6.62
C ARG A 141 -1.23 -4.67 -6.68
N TRP A 142 -2.06 -4.30 -5.70
CA TRP A 142 -2.74 -3.00 -5.70
C TRP A 142 -1.75 -1.84 -5.70
N VAL A 143 -0.77 -1.87 -4.80
CA VAL A 143 0.25 -0.81 -4.69
C VAL A 143 1.19 -0.82 -5.89
N GLY A 144 1.56 -2.00 -6.38
CA GLY A 144 2.38 -2.16 -7.59
C GLY A 144 1.71 -1.60 -8.85
N GLU A 145 0.43 -1.90 -9.05
CA GLU A 145 -0.36 -1.40 -10.20
C GLU A 145 -0.48 0.13 -10.18
N LEU A 146 -0.64 0.76 -9.01
CA LEU A 146 -0.64 2.23 -8.90
C LEU A 146 0.65 2.84 -9.44
N ALA A 147 1.81 2.29 -9.04
CA ALA A 147 3.11 2.79 -9.48
C ALA A 147 3.39 2.50 -10.95
N GLU A 148 3.04 1.30 -11.44
CA GLU A 148 3.20 0.93 -12.85
C GLU A 148 2.34 1.80 -13.77
N GLN A 149 1.08 2.05 -13.40
CA GLN A 149 0.19 2.90 -14.18
C GLN A 149 0.62 4.37 -14.12
N ALA A 150 1.15 4.84 -12.98
CA ALA A 150 1.73 6.18 -12.86
C ALA A 150 2.95 6.35 -13.78
N TRP A 151 3.83 5.35 -13.85
CA TRP A 151 4.96 5.36 -14.78
C TRP A 151 4.50 5.48 -16.24
N ARG A 152 3.51 4.67 -16.60
CA ARG A 152 2.97 4.65 -17.96
C ARG A 152 2.49 6.03 -18.41
N VAL A 153 1.72 6.74 -17.58
CA VAL A 153 1.21 8.07 -17.96
C VAL A 153 2.29 9.14 -18.02
N VAL A 154 3.31 9.07 -17.16
CA VAL A 154 4.47 9.97 -17.25
C VAL A 154 5.23 9.75 -18.56
N MET A 155 5.43 8.49 -18.98
CA MET A 155 6.05 8.20 -20.28
C MET A 155 5.20 8.70 -21.45
N MET A 156 3.87 8.51 -21.41
CA MET A 156 2.99 8.98 -22.49
C MET A 156 3.05 10.51 -22.63
N GLU A 157 3.02 11.25 -21.52
CA GLU A 157 3.18 12.71 -21.51
C GLU A 157 4.54 13.14 -22.05
N ALA A 158 5.61 12.43 -21.69
CA ALA A 158 6.95 12.68 -22.20
C ALA A 158 7.05 12.48 -23.73
N VAL A 159 6.49 11.39 -24.25
CA VAL A 159 6.48 11.11 -25.71
C VAL A 159 5.65 12.15 -26.46
N SER A 160 4.48 12.53 -25.94
CA SER A 160 3.63 13.55 -26.55
C SER A 160 4.33 14.92 -26.65
N SER A 161 5.36 15.18 -25.84
CA SER A 161 6.13 16.44 -25.88
C SER A 161 7.17 16.50 -27.01
N LEU A 162 7.44 15.37 -27.66
CA LEU A 162 8.39 15.24 -28.77
C LEU A 162 7.72 15.36 -30.13
N GLU A 163 6.38 15.37 -30.17
CA GLU A 163 5.55 15.61 -31.36
C GLU A 163 5.32 17.12 -31.58
#